data_AF-A0A3M7MCP7-F1
#
_entry.id   AF-A0A3M7MCP7-F1
#
_cell.length_a   1.000
_cell.length_b   1.000
_cell.length_c   1.000
_cell.angle_alpha   90.00
_cell.angle_beta   90.00
_cell.angle_gamma   90.00
#
_symmetry.space_group_name_H-M   'P 1'
#
loop_
_entity.id
_entity.type
_entity.pdbx_description
1 polymer ?
#
loop_
_entity_poly.entity_id
_entity_poly.type
_entity_poly.pdbx_seq_one_letter_code
_entity_poly.pdbx_strand_id
1 'polypeptide(L)'
;MGTHGTPPNSGSSTPETDMPGSERVKIDVATPISLDATSPQPDSHSQDRSFLIPPNLTQARVDRDPQLKRLQQDLLILTSFNDNSTLHWRPSWFKQDPFNKKFWTLHNPPNVVTLKIPSTRPPTKEYYTRRMRRSGDQEPIYIKDWGQWRRYCDIYGVPYDFLCEEQIAFMHLGTPRNAKGELIPPPSYPLYPEPQPLGCGRYILDPETYKTHLPRMFHSVKHDVESPELVEAVIVHSNGALKVERREEMFLDESQWTHYDGNGESRDDEHYVPDDRAPKQQGSSRRWSYLPWTSEQEESCKLLIRLKINLKRKFAEDAEH
;
A
#
# COMPACT_ATOMS: atom_id res chain seq x y z
N MET A 1 28.99 -19.34 -11.06
CA MET A 1 28.75 -19.15 -9.62
C MET A 1 28.55 -17.65 -9.39
N GLY A 2 27.30 -17.19 -9.38
CA GLY A 2 26.97 -15.79 -9.15
C GLY A 2 26.43 -15.63 -7.73
N THR A 3 27.11 -14.83 -6.92
CA THR A 3 26.66 -14.45 -5.57
C THR A 3 25.48 -13.49 -5.71
N HIS A 4 24.29 -13.96 -5.31
CA HIS A 4 23.09 -13.12 -5.20
C HIS A 4 23.24 -12.21 -3.96
N GLY A 5 23.91 -11.08 -4.15
CA GLY A 5 23.96 -10.02 -3.16
C GLY A 5 22.60 -9.34 -3.02
N THR A 6 22.07 -9.33 -1.79
CA THR A 6 20.97 -8.44 -1.39
C THR A 6 21.37 -6.99 -1.69
N PRO A 7 20.48 -6.13 -2.22
CA PRO A 7 20.81 -4.74 -2.50
C PRO A 7 21.15 -3.94 -1.22
N PRO A 8 21.92 -2.84 -1.34
CA PRO A 8 22.26 -1.99 -0.21
C PRO A 8 21.05 -1.23 0.36
N ASN A 9 21.16 -0.94 1.64
CA ASN A 9 20.13 -0.44 2.53
C ASN A 9 19.76 1.04 2.23
N SER A 10 18.47 1.36 2.15
CA SER A 10 18.00 2.73 2.35
C SER A 10 17.63 2.85 3.83
N GLY A 11 18.53 3.41 4.63
CA GLY A 11 18.29 3.62 6.06
C GLY A 11 17.04 4.48 6.31
N SER A 12 16.51 4.38 7.53
CA SER A 12 15.39 5.21 7.98
C SER A 12 15.76 6.69 7.92
N SER A 13 14.99 7.51 7.21
CA SER A 13 15.10 8.98 7.24
C SER A 13 14.30 9.58 8.39
N THR A 14 14.19 8.87 9.50
CA THR A 14 13.54 9.37 10.72
C THR A 14 14.57 10.24 11.46
N PRO A 15 14.27 11.50 11.78
CA PRO A 15 15.19 12.33 12.56
C PRO A 15 15.43 11.68 13.92
N GLU A 16 16.70 11.38 14.23
CA GLU A 16 17.12 10.97 15.56
C GLU A 16 16.80 12.10 16.53
N THR A 17 15.87 11.84 17.44
CA THR A 17 15.57 12.79 18.51
C THR A 17 16.61 12.56 19.60
N ASP A 18 17.63 13.43 19.63
CA ASP A 18 18.61 13.48 20.71
C ASP A 18 17.90 13.77 22.05
N MET A 19 17.73 12.73 22.86
CA MET A 19 17.34 12.87 24.26
C MET A 19 18.61 13.01 25.11
N PRO A 20 18.76 14.09 25.91
CA PRO A 20 19.90 14.25 26.79
C PRO A 20 19.79 13.29 27.99
N GLY A 21 20.96 12.82 28.42
CA GLY A 21 21.14 11.67 29.29
C GLY A 21 20.45 11.75 30.66
N SER A 22 20.13 10.56 31.17
CA SER A 22 19.81 10.33 32.57
C SER A 22 20.53 9.09 33.08
N GLU A 23 20.88 9.16 34.35
CA GLU A 23 21.94 8.46 35.06
C GLU A 23 21.82 6.93 35.12
N ARG A 24 22.98 6.29 35.21
CA ARG A 24 23.16 4.85 35.46
C ARG A 24 22.57 4.45 36.81
N VAL A 25 21.44 3.76 36.80
CA VAL A 25 21.03 2.89 37.91
C VAL A 25 21.35 1.45 37.51
N LYS A 26 22.32 0.82 38.20
CA LYS A 26 22.58 -0.62 38.11
C LYS A 26 21.40 -1.36 38.74
N ILE A 27 20.63 -2.08 37.92
CA ILE A 27 19.69 -3.10 38.39
C ILE A 27 20.17 -4.42 37.82
N ASP A 28 20.57 -5.34 38.70
CA ASP A 28 20.83 -6.74 38.37
C ASP A 28 19.51 -7.37 37.90
N VAL A 29 19.43 -7.71 36.60
CA VAL A 29 18.29 -8.42 36.03
C VAL A 29 18.78 -9.77 35.52
N ALA A 30 18.22 -10.81 36.14
CA ALA A 30 18.44 -12.21 35.82
C ALA A 30 18.21 -12.51 34.33
N THR A 31 19.09 -13.32 33.77
CA THR A 31 19.06 -13.80 32.38
C THR A 31 17.77 -14.59 32.12
N PRO A 32 16.91 -14.21 31.16
CA PRO A 32 15.78 -15.04 30.79
C PRO A 32 16.27 -16.19 29.91
N ILE A 33 15.79 -17.39 30.25
CA ILE A 33 16.01 -18.64 29.53
C ILE A 33 15.41 -18.51 28.13
N SER A 34 16.22 -18.83 27.11
CA SER A 34 15.82 -18.85 25.70
C SER A 34 14.70 -19.86 25.50
N LEU A 35 13.48 -19.37 25.28
CA LEU A 35 12.39 -20.18 24.76
C LEU A 35 12.55 -20.22 23.24
N ASP A 36 12.95 -21.38 22.72
CA ASP A 36 12.83 -21.68 21.29
C ASP A 36 11.35 -21.65 20.93
N ALA A 37 10.88 -20.48 20.51
CA ALA A 37 9.53 -20.29 20.01
C ALA A 37 9.48 -20.86 18.59
N THR A 38 9.16 -22.15 18.50
CA THR A 38 8.79 -22.82 17.27
C THR A 38 7.69 -22.01 16.57
N SER A 39 7.70 -22.04 15.24
CA SER A 39 6.59 -21.55 14.42
C SER A 39 5.25 -21.91 15.05
N PRO A 40 4.25 -21.01 15.10
CA PRO A 40 2.92 -21.41 15.53
C PRO A 40 2.47 -22.51 14.57
N GLN A 41 2.65 -23.75 14.97
CA GLN A 41 1.76 -24.80 14.53
C GLN A 41 0.38 -24.42 15.06
N PRO A 42 -0.68 -24.75 14.32
CA PRO A 42 -2.03 -24.47 14.78
C PRO A 42 -2.29 -25.28 16.04
N ASP A 43 -2.02 -24.69 17.20
CA ASP A 43 -2.58 -25.17 18.45
C ASP A 43 -4.10 -25.12 18.26
N SER A 44 -4.72 -26.26 18.52
CA SER A 44 -6.15 -26.58 18.37
C SER A 44 -7.14 -25.66 19.12
N HIS A 45 -6.69 -24.51 19.61
CA HIS A 45 -7.53 -23.44 20.12
C HIS A 45 -7.82 -22.44 19.00
N SER A 46 -8.77 -22.79 18.12
CA SER A 46 -9.61 -21.85 17.35
C SER A 46 -9.01 -20.48 17.08
N GLN A 47 -7.83 -20.41 16.45
CA GLN A 47 -7.40 -19.17 15.82
C GLN A 47 -8.19 -19.10 14.52
N ASP A 48 -9.30 -18.36 14.56
CA ASP A 48 -10.03 -17.95 13.38
C ASP A 48 -9.04 -17.35 12.39
N ARG A 49 -8.73 -18.12 11.34
CA ARG A 49 -7.92 -17.64 10.23
C ARG A 49 -8.56 -16.34 9.73
N SER A 50 -7.75 -15.32 9.53
CA SER A 50 -8.27 -14.03 9.05
C SER A 50 -9.01 -14.19 7.73
N PHE A 51 -8.53 -15.11 6.87
CA PHE A 51 -9.22 -15.58 5.66
C PHE A 51 -9.02 -17.07 5.40
N LEU A 52 -10.08 -17.70 4.91
CA LEU A 52 -10.01 -19.04 4.33
C LEU A 52 -9.69 -18.91 2.83
N ILE A 53 -8.46 -19.26 2.44
CA ILE A 53 -8.05 -19.36 1.03
C ILE A 53 -8.28 -20.81 0.57
N PRO A 54 -9.17 -21.04 -0.41
CA PRO A 54 -9.38 -22.39 -0.94
C PRO A 54 -8.08 -23.01 -1.49
N PRO A 55 -7.86 -24.32 -1.31
CA PRO A 55 -6.71 -24.99 -1.93
C PRO A 55 -6.88 -25.07 -3.45
N ASN A 56 -5.75 -25.19 -4.17
CA ASN A 56 -5.71 -25.41 -5.62
C ASN A 56 -6.47 -24.34 -6.45
N LEU A 57 -6.34 -23.07 -6.08
CA LEU A 57 -6.88 -21.96 -6.86
C LEU A 57 -6.15 -21.77 -8.19
N THR A 58 -6.91 -21.41 -9.21
CA THR A 58 -6.40 -20.91 -10.49
C THR A 58 -6.71 -19.43 -10.60
N GLN A 59 -5.90 -18.65 -11.34
CA GLN A 59 -6.13 -17.21 -11.46
C GLN A 59 -7.54 -16.91 -12.01
N ALA A 60 -8.04 -17.71 -12.95
CA ALA A 60 -9.39 -17.56 -13.47
C ALA A 60 -10.52 -17.73 -12.42
N ARG A 61 -10.28 -18.51 -11.36
CA ARG A 61 -11.22 -18.60 -10.22
C ARG A 61 -11.11 -17.38 -9.32
N VAL A 62 -9.89 -16.90 -9.09
CA VAL A 62 -9.64 -15.67 -8.33
C VAL A 62 -10.33 -14.48 -9.00
N ASP A 63 -10.17 -14.32 -10.32
CA ASP A 63 -10.76 -13.21 -11.05
C ASP A 63 -12.30 -13.19 -11.04
N ARG A 64 -12.93 -14.35 -10.83
CA ARG A 64 -14.40 -14.51 -10.74
C ARG A 64 -14.97 -14.23 -9.36
N ASP A 65 -14.14 -14.32 -8.31
CA ASP A 65 -14.53 -14.08 -6.93
C ASP A 65 -14.02 -12.71 -6.47
N PRO A 66 -14.90 -11.71 -6.28
CA PRO A 66 -14.48 -10.36 -5.89
C PRO A 66 -13.70 -10.31 -4.56
N GLN A 67 -14.02 -11.17 -3.60
CA GLN A 67 -13.34 -11.19 -2.29
C GLN A 67 -11.93 -11.75 -2.42
N LEU A 68 -11.77 -12.87 -3.13
CA LEU A 68 -10.44 -13.44 -3.40
C LEU A 68 -9.60 -12.48 -4.24
N LYS A 69 -10.19 -11.86 -5.27
CA LYS A 69 -9.49 -10.86 -6.09
C LYS A 69 -8.99 -9.69 -5.25
N ARG A 70 -9.83 -9.14 -4.37
CA ARG A 70 -9.46 -8.04 -3.47
C ARG A 70 -8.34 -8.44 -2.51
N LEU A 71 -8.46 -9.61 -1.88
CA LEU A 71 -7.42 -10.14 -1.00
C LEU A 71 -6.09 -10.32 -1.75
N GLN A 72 -6.12 -10.86 -2.97
CA GLN A 72 -4.91 -11.03 -3.78
C GLN A 72 -4.28 -9.68 -4.15
N GLN A 73 -5.10 -8.69 -4.52
CA GLN A 73 -4.64 -7.33 -4.79
C GLN A 73 -3.99 -6.71 -3.54
N ASP A 74 -4.61 -6.81 -2.37
CA ASP A 74 -4.05 -6.31 -1.10
C ASP A 74 -2.66 -6.91 -0.83
N LEU A 75 -2.55 -8.24 -0.95
CA LEU A 75 -1.28 -8.94 -0.74
C LEU A 75 -0.22 -8.52 -1.76
N LEU A 76 -0.57 -8.40 -3.04
CA LEU A 76 0.34 -7.94 -4.09
C LEU A 76 0.81 -6.51 -3.85
N ILE A 77 -0.08 -5.62 -3.40
CA ILE A 77 0.27 -4.22 -3.06
C ILE A 77 1.24 -4.20 -1.89
N LEU A 78 0.87 -4.79 -0.75
CA LEU A 78 1.69 -4.78 0.47
C LEU A 78 3.09 -5.36 0.21
N THR A 79 3.17 -6.46 -0.52
CA THR A 79 4.44 -7.14 -0.79
C THR A 79 5.27 -6.54 -1.93
N SER A 80 4.71 -5.60 -2.69
CA SER A 80 5.43 -4.90 -3.76
C SER A 80 6.47 -3.90 -3.24
N PHE A 81 6.31 -3.46 -1.98
CA PHE A 81 7.22 -2.53 -1.33
C PHE A 81 8.41 -3.25 -0.70
N ASN A 82 9.52 -2.52 -0.57
CA ASN A 82 10.66 -3.00 0.21
C ASN A 82 10.25 -3.16 1.69
N ASP A 83 10.98 -4.02 2.41
CA ASP A 83 10.86 -4.06 3.87
C ASP A 83 11.17 -2.68 4.44
N ASN A 84 10.38 -2.29 5.44
CA ASN A 84 10.49 -1.01 6.14
C ASN A 84 9.92 0.21 5.41
N SER A 85 8.72 0.06 4.83
CA SER A 85 7.99 1.18 4.24
C SER A 85 6.98 1.78 5.22
N THR A 86 6.90 3.11 5.31
CA THR A 86 5.81 3.83 5.97
C THR A 86 4.57 3.81 5.08
N LEU A 87 3.48 3.21 5.60
CA LEU A 87 2.18 3.10 4.93
C LEU A 87 1.11 3.84 5.73
N HIS A 88 0.26 4.57 5.01
CA HIS A 88 -0.96 5.21 5.49
C HIS A 88 -2.17 4.31 5.26
N TRP A 89 -2.20 3.62 4.11
CA TRP A 89 -3.30 2.75 3.77
C TRP A 89 -3.24 1.43 4.56
N ARG A 90 -4.42 0.90 4.83
CA ARG A 90 -4.62 -0.35 5.54
C ARG A 90 -5.71 -1.16 4.85
N PRO A 91 -5.50 -2.47 4.57
CA PRO A 91 -6.56 -3.32 4.05
C PRO A 91 -7.73 -3.35 5.03
N SER A 92 -8.96 -3.36 4.52
CA SER A 92 -10.19 -3.34 5.34
C SER A 92 -10.30 -4.54 6.29
N TRP A 93 -9.60 -5.62 5.98
CA TRP A 93 -9.59 -6.84 6.75
C TRP A 93 -8.51 -6.92 7.84
N PHE A 94 -7.63 -5.92 7.90
CA PHE A 94 -6.84 -5.71 9.10
C PHE A 94 -7.73 -5.02 10.14
N LYS A 95 -7.34 -5.11 11.43
CA LYS A 95 -8.01 -4.34 12.48
C LYS A 95 -7.86 -2.84 12.16
N GLN A 96 -8.99 -2.14 12.05
CA GLN A 96 -9.01 -0.71 11.70
C GLN A 96 -8.73 0.16 12.92
N ASP A 97 -9.67 0.30 13.85
CA ASP A 97 -9.45 1.14 15.03
C ASP A 97 -8.61 0.41 16.10
N PRO A 98 -7.67 1.12 16.76
CA PRO A 98 -7.32 2.55 16.60
C PRO A 98 -6.16 2.81 15.60
N PHE A 99 -5.83 1.86 14.73
CA PHE A 99 -4.64 1.86 13.87
C PHE A 99 -4.81 2.61 12.54
N ASN A 100 -6.04 2.80 12.10
CA ASN A 100 -6.43 3.50 10.86
C ASN A 100 -6.08 4.99 10.82
N LYS A 101 -5.54 5.59 11.89
CA LYS A 101 -5.10 7.00 11.90
C LYS A 101 -3.59 7.19 12.04
N LYS A 102 -2.83 6.09 12.03
CA LYS A 102 -1.38 6.07 12.24
C LYS A 102 -0.70 5.50 11.00
N PHE A 103 0.46 6.03 10.63
CA PHE A 103 1.30 5.24 9.73
C PHE A 103 1.73 3.95 10.43
N TRP A 104 2.09 2.97 9.62
CA TRP A 104 2.70 1.75 10.13
C TRP A 104 3.79 1.28 9.17
N THR A 105 4.72 0.53 9.73
CA THR A 105 5.81 -0.07 8.95
C THR A 105 5.48 -1.52 8.66
N LEU A 106 5.50 -1.90 7.38
CA LEU A 106 5.33 -3.30 7.00
C LEU A 106 6.61 -4.09 7.31
N HIS A 107 6.49 -5.05 8.23
CA HIS A 107 7.53 -6.01 8.53
C HIS A 107 7.11 -7.43 8.13
N ASN A 108 8.11 -8.26 7.81
CA ASN A 108 7.90 -9.68 7.53
C ASN A 108 7.87 -10.48 8.84
N PRO A 109 7.06 -11.56 8.91
CA PRO A 109 7.24 -12.58 9.93
C PRO A 109 8.62 -13.26 9.77
N PRO A 110 9.14 -13.89 10.84
CA PRO A 110 10.52 -14.40 10.87
C PRO A 110 10.81 -15.45 9.77
N ASN A 111 9.78 -16.17 9.31
CA ASN A 111 9.86 -17.19 8.27
C ASN A 111 9.62 -16.66 6.84
N VAL A 112 9.54 -15.34 6.63
CA VAL A 112 9.33 -14.74 5.31
C VAL A 112 10.50 -13.83 4.96
N VAL A 113 10.85 -13.80 3.68
CA VAL A 113 11.92 -12.96 3.14
C VAL A 113 11.43 -12.13 1.97
N THR A 114 12.00 -10.93 1.85
CA THR A 114 11.81 -10.06 0.69
C THR A 114 12.65 -10.52 -0.48
N LEU A 115 11.99 -10.66 -1.62
CA LEU A 115 12.60 -11.08 -2.87
C LEU A 115 12.53 -9.93 -3.87
N LYS A 116 13.69 -9.43 -4.30
CA LYS A 116 13.77 -8.47 -5.41
C LYS A 116 13.43 -9.17 -6.73
N ILE A 117 12.50 -8.61 -7.47
CA ILE A 117 12.12 -9.09 -8.81
C ILE A 117 13.19 -8.63 -9.80
N PRO A 118 13.76 -9.53 -10.61
CA PRO A 118 14.71 -9.16 -11.66
C PRO A 118 14.09 -8.15 -12.61
N SER A 119 14.79 -7.05 -12.87
CA SER A 119 14.32 -5.98 -13.77
C SER A 119 15.43 -5.59 -14.72
N THR A 120 15.10 -5.50 -16.01
CA THR A 120 15.96 -4.92 -17.05
C THR A 120 15.76 -3.40 -17.17
N ARG A 121 14.82 -2.83 -16.41
CA ARG A 121 14.52 -1.39 -16.43
C ARG A 121 15.64 -0.61 -15.71
N PRO A 122 15.75 0.71 -15.98
CA PRO A 122 16.70 1.57 -15.30
C PRO A 122 16.64 1.40 -13.77
N PRO A 123 17.76 1.58 -13.05
CA PRO A 123 17.88 1.28 -11.62
C PRO A 123 16.99 2.12 -10.71
N THR A 124 16.29 3.13 -11.25
CA THR A 124 15.47 4.06 -10.48
C THR A 124 14.20 3.43 -9.91
N LYS A 125 13.76 2.26 -10.40
CA LYS A 125 12.56 1.58 -9.89
C LYS A 125 12.81 0.09 -9.65
N GLU A 126 12.91 -0.25 -8.37
CA GLU A 126 13.01 -1.63 -7.90
C GLU A 126 11.63 -2.20 -7.58
N TYR A 127 11.47 -3.50 -7.76
CA TYR A 127 10.23 -4.21 -7.47
C TYR A 127 10.53 -5.38 -6.55
N TYR A 128 9.62 -5.63 -5.61
CA TYR A 128 9.78 -6.67 -4.62
C TYR A 128 8.55 -7.57 -4.58
N THR A 129 8.74 -8.73 -3.98
CA THR A 129 7.69 -9.65 -3.56
C THR A 129 8.16 -10.34 -2.27
N ARG A 130 7.39 -11.29 -1.75
CA ARG A 130 7.74 -12.09 -0.57
C ARG A 130 7.79 -13.57 -0.90
N ARG A 131 8.57 -14.34 -0.16
CA ARG A 131 8.52 -15.81 -0.19
C ARG A 131 8.82 -16.38 1.18
N MET A 132 8.47 -17.64 1.39
CA MET A 132 8.94 -18.37 2.57
C MET A 132 10.47 -18.44 2.58
N ARG A 133 11.02 -18.29 3.78
CA ARG A 133 12.43 -18.47 4.10
C ARG A 133 12.86 -19.91 3.81
N ARG A 134 14.08 -20.06 3.32
CA ARG A 134 14.74 -21.33 3.03
C ARG A 134 16.06 -21.40 3.77
N SER A 135 16.58 -22.62 3.94
CA SER A 135 17.92 -22.83 4.47
C SER A 135 18.95 -22.06 3.64
N GLY A 136 19.76 -21.22 4.29
CA GLY A 136 20.77 -20.37 3.66
C GLY A 136 20.34 -18.92 3.41
N ASP A 137 19.07 -18.57 3.63
CA ASP A 137 18.66 -17.16 3.64
C ASP A 137 19.23 -16.41 4.85
N GLN A 138 19.57 -15.13 4.68
CA GLN A 138 20.05 -14.28 5.77
C GLN A 138 19.00 -14.11 6.86
N GLU A 139 19.38 -14.32 8.12
CA GLU A 139 18.52 -14.13 9.29
C GLU A 139 17.75 -12.80 9.27
N PRO A 140 16.48 -12.78 9.71
CA PRO A 140 15.69 -11.56 9.74
C PRO A 140 16.32 -10.50 10.65
N ILE A 141 16.31 -9.25 10.19
CA ILE A 141 16.98 -8.15 10.90
C ILE A 141 16.10 -7.60 12.02
N TYR A 142 14.80 -7.39 11.74
CA TYR A 142 13.87 -6.69 12.64
C TYR A 142 13.04 -7.63 13.51
N ILE A 143 12.36 -8.60 12.90
CA ILE A 143 11.51 -9.57 13.62
C ILE A 143 12.17 -10.95 13.55
N LYS A 144 12.84 -11.31 14.64
CA LYS A 144 13.71 -12.49 14.72
C LYS A 144 13.00 -13.78 15.09
N ASP A 145 11.92 -13.65 15.85
CA ASP A 145 11.19 -14.77 16.40
C ASP A 145 9.68 -14.50 16.40
N TRP A 146 8.90 -15.56 16.64
CA TRP A 146 7.45 -15.47 16.64
C TRP A 146 6.87 -14.70 17.84
N GLY A 147 7.63 -14.57 18.94
CA GLY A 147 7.25 -13.71 20.04
C GLY A 147 7.32 -12.23 19.66
N GLN A 148 8.36 -11.82 18.92
CA GLN A 148 8.48 -10.48 18.35
C GLN A 148 7.38 -10.23 17.31
N TRP A 149 7.07 -11.21 16.46
CA TRP A 149 5.98 -11.11 15.50
C TRP A 149 4.64 -10.85 16.19
N ARG A 150 4.31 -11.63 17.23
CA ARG A 150 3.08 -11.41 18.01
C ARG A 150 3.00 -10.00 18.60
N ARG A 151 4.07 -9.53 19.23
CA ARG A 151 4.12 -8.15 19.77
C ARG A 151 3.93 -7.10 18.69
N TYR A 152 4.57 -7.28 17.52
CA TYR A 152 4.38 -6.39 16.38
C TYR A 152 2.92 -6.38 15.91
N CYS A 153 2.29 -7.54 15.76
CA CYS A 153 0.88 -7.69 15.42
C CYS A 153 -0.03 -6.99 16.44
N ASP A 154 0.26 -7.09 17.74
CA ASP A 154 -0.50 -6.42 18.80
C ASP A 154 -0.41 -4.90 18.73
N ILE A 155 0.81 -4.38 18.53
CA ILE A 155 1.10 -2.95 18.48
C ILE A 155 0.49 -2.31 17.24
N TYR A 156 0.53 -3.01 16.11
CA TYR A 156 0.11 -2.42 14.84
C TYR A 156 -1.25 -2.92 14.35
N GLY A 157 -1.87 -3.93 14.98
CA GLY A 157 -3.14 -4.51 14.53
C GLY A 157 -3.04 -5.32 13.24
N VAL A 158 -1.89 -5.94 12.98
CA VAL A 158 -1.66 -6.82 11.82
C VAL A 158 -2.11 -8.23 12.19
N PRO A 159 -2.85 -8.96 11.33
CA PRO A 159 -3.24 -10.34 11.62
C PRO A 159 -2.02 -11.24 11.89
N TYR A 160 -2.08 -12.10 12.90
CA TYR A 160 -0.95 -12.97 13.26
C TYR A 160 -0.59 -13.95 12.14
N ASP A 161 -1.56 -14.34 11.33
CA ASP A 161 -1.41 -15.24 10.18
C ASP A 161 -1.05 -14.50 8.88
N PHE A 162 -0.82 -13.19 8.93
CA PHE A 162 -0.40 -12.41 7.77
C PHE A 162 0.92 -12.94 7.21
N LEU A 163 0.96 -13.14 5.88
CA LEU A 163 2.04 -13.77 5.14
C LEU A 163 2.34 -15.23 5.55
N CYS A 164 1.32 -15.98 5.98
CA CYS A 164 1.42 -17.44 6.06
C CYS A 164 1.70 -18.08 4.67
N GLU A 165 2.02 -19.37 4.67
CA GLU A 165 2.34 -20.12 3.44
C GLU A 165 1.24 -20.03 2.39
N GLU A 166 -0.02 -20.15 2.81
CA GLU A 166 -1.17 -20.08 1.91
C GLU A 166 -1.32 -18.68 1.29
N GLN A 167 -1.13 -17.61 2.07
CA GLN A 167 -1.17 -16.24 1.56
C GLN A 167 -0.01 -15.95 0.60
N ILE A 168 1.20 -16.45 0.90
CA ILE A 168 2.36 -16.31 0.01
C ILE A 168 2.12 -17.07 -1.31
N ALA A 169 1.63 -18.30 -1.25
CA ALA A 169 1.29 -19.08 -2.45
C ALA A 169 0.19 -18.39 -3.28
N PHE A 170 -0.85 -17.89 -2.61
CA PHE A 170 -1.96 -17.18 -3.23
C PHE A 170 -1.54 -15.87 -3.91
N MET A 171 -0.65 -15.12 -3.27
CA MET A 171 -0.02 -13.93 -3.85
C MET A 171 0.83 -14.28 -5.07
N HIS A 172 1.63 -15.35 -5.02
CA HIS A 172 2.50 -15.80 -6.14
C HIS A 172 1.73 -16.20 -7.39
N LEU A 173 0.48 -16.63 -7.22
CA LEU A 173 -0.44 -16.93 -8.31
C LEU A 173 -0.77 -15.68 -9.13
N GLY A 174 -0.89 -14.52 -8.47
CA GLY A 174 -1.23 -13.23 -9.09
C GLY A 174 -0.02 -12.38 -9.50
N THR A 175 1.20 -12.80 -9.14
CA THR A 175 2.43 -12.06 -9.52
C THR A 175 2.70 -12.21 -11.03
N PRO A 176 3.05 -11.12 -11.75
CA PRO A 176 3.36 -11.19 -13.18
C PRO A 176 4.50 -12.17 -13.50
N ARG A 177 4.27 -13.01 -14.52
CA ARG A 177 5.24 -13.99 -15.02
C ARG A 177 5.37 -13.93 -16.53
N ASN A 178 6.56 -14.26 -17.03
CA ASN A 178 6.76 -14.45 -18.47
C ASN A 178 6.24 -15.82 -18.94
N ALA A 179 6.34 -16.11 -20.24
CA ALA A 179 5.93 -17.38 -20.82
C ALA A 179 6.68 -18.61 -20.28
N LYS A 180 7.83 -18.41 -19.63
CA LYS A 180 8.63 -19.46 -18.97
C LYS A 180 8.24 -19.65 -17.49
N GLY A 181 7.29 -18.87 -16.97
CA GLY A 181 6.87 -18.90 -15.57
C GLY A 181 7.77 -18.10 -14.62
N GLU A 182 8.78 -17.40 -15.14
CA GLU A 182 9.70 -16.60 -14.34
C GLU A 182 9.04 -15.27 -13.94
N LEU A 183 9.32 -14.80 -12.73
CA LEU A 183 8.81 -13.52 -12.23
C LEU A 183 9.35 -12.36 -13.06
N ILE A 184 8.46 -11.45 -13.45
CA ILE A 184 8.80 -10.23 -14.17
C ILE A 184 8.30 -8.99 -13.43
N PRO A 185 8.92 -7.81 -13.65
CA PRO A 185 8.43 -6.57 -13.09
C PRO A 185 6.98 -6.31 -13.50
N PRO A 186 6.15 -5.75 -12.62
CA PRO A 186 4.79 -5.34 -12.98
C PRO A 186 4.81 -4.22 -14.04
N PRO A 187 3.64 -3.93 -14.64
CA PRO A 187 3.48 -2.79 -15.53
C PRO A 187 3.96 -1.49 -14.88
N SER A 188 4.66 -0.63 -15.66
CA SER A 188 5.10 0.67 -15.15
C SER A 188 3.93 1.61 -14.88
N TYR A 189 2.85 1.48 -15.68
CA TYR A 189 1.69 2.38 -15.71
C TYR A 189 0.44 1.62 -16.16
N PRO A 190 -0.77 2.08 -15.81
CA PRO A 190 -1.02 3.18 -14.87
C PRO A 190 -0.59 2.82 -13.45
N LEU A 191 -0.40 3.85 -12.63
CA LEU A 191 -0.12 3.76 -11.20
C LEU A 191 -1.21 4.48 -10.42
N TYR A 192 -1.46 3.98 -9.22
CA TYR A 192 -2.50 4.42 -8.33
C TYR A 192 -1.85 4.94 -7.05
N PRO A 193 -2.18 6.17 -6.61
CA PRO A 193 -1.60 6.74 -5.42
C PRO A 193 -2.24 6.11 -4.18
N GLU A 194 -1.45 5.97 -3.12
CA GLU A 194 -1.91 5.56 -1.81
C GLU A 194 -2.94 6.57 -1.26
N PRO A 195 -4.13 6.12 -0.85
CA PRO A 195 -5.13 7.01 -0.26
C PRO A 195 -4.72 7.51 1.12
N GLN A 196 -5.41 8.53 1.62
CA GLN A 196 -5.37 8.82 3.05
C GLN A 196 -5.92 7.64 3.83
N PRO A 197 -5.51 7.45 5.09
CA PRO A 197 -6.17 6.52 5.98
C PRO A 197 -7.65 6.84 6.08
N LEU A 198 -8.45 5.79 6.31
CA LEU A 198 -9.90 5.88 6.23
C LEU A 198 -10.46 6.94 7.20
N GLY A 199 -11.27 7.86 6.68
CA GLY A 199 -11.85 8.95 7.47
C GLY A 199 -10.89 10.10 7.78
N CYS A 200 -9.65 10.05 7.30
CA CYS A 200 -8.66 11.13 7.46
C CYS A 200 -8.65 12.07 6.24
N GLY A 201 -9.84 12.41 5.74
CA GLY A 201 -9.99 13.46 4.73
C GLY A 201 -9.63 13.05 3.28
N ARG A 202 -9.05 14.00 2.54
CA ARG A 202 -8.71 13.91 1.12
C ARG A 202 -7.51 14.80 0.80
N TYR A 203 -6.86 14.62 -0.35
CA TYR A 203 -5.77 15.51 -0.78
C TYR A 203 -5.78 15.79 -2.29
N ILE A 204 -5.19 16.94 -2.66
CA ILE A 204 -4.96 17.34 -4.04
C ILE A 204 -3.76 16.58 -4.58
N LEU A 205 -3.96 15.80 -5.63
CA LEU A 205 -2.88 15.12 -6.31
C LEU A 205 -2.14 16.09 -7.23
N ASP A 206 -0.81 16.05 -7.18
CA ASP A 206 0.09 16.87 -7.99
C ASP A 206 -0.16 16.66 -9.51
N PRO A 207 -0.46 17.72 -10.27
CA PRO A 207 -0.69 17.65 -11.71
C PRO A 207 0.43 17.04 -12.55
N GLU A 208 1.70 17.11 -12.10
CA GLU A 208 2.83 16.46 -12.79
C GLU A 208 2.63 14.94 -12.94
N THR A 209 1.85 14.35 -12.03
CA THR A 209 1.55 12.91 -12.01
C THR A 209 0.43 12.51 -12.97
N TYR A 210 -0.36 13.46 -13.48
CA TYR A 210 -1.57 13.13 -14.24
C TYR A 210 -1.24 12.41 -15.53
N LYS A 211 -0.28 12.93 -16.31
CA LYS A 211 0.13 12.33 -17.59
C LYS A 211 1.08 11.15 -17.44
N THR A 212 1.83 11.11 -16.33
CA THR A 212 2.90 10.14 -16.13
C THR A 212 2.40 8.89 -15.41
N HIS A 213 1.62 9.04 -14.34
CA HIS A 213 1.21 7.93 -13.47
C HIS A 213 -0.22 7.48 -13.74
N LEU A 214 -1.17 8.42 -13.80
CA LEU A 214 -2.59 8.08 -13.77
C LEU A 214 -3.11 7.45 -15.07
N PRO A 215 -4.27 6.76 -15.01
CA PRO A 215 -5.03 6.39 -16.20
C PRO A 215 -5.35 7.58 -17.10
N ARG A 216 -5.43 7.32 -18.42
CA ARG A 216 -5.63 8.35 -19.47
C ARG A 216 -6.80 9.31 -19.23
N MET A 217 -7.83 8.88 -18.52
CA MET A 217 -9.00 9.72 -18.24
C MET A 217 -8.66 10.98 -17.43
N PHE A 218 -7.62 10.93 -16.61
CA PHE A 218 -7.17 12.06 -15.80
C PHE A 218 -6.18 12.98 -16.54
N HIS A 219 -5.77 12.64 -17.77
CA HIS A 219 -4.75 13.39 -18.51
C HIS A 219 -5.27 14.74 -19.05
N SER A 220 -6.59 14.91 -19.09
CA SER A 220 -7.27 16.09 -19.65
C SER A 220 -7.89 17.01 -18.60
N VAL A 221 -7.55 16.81 -17.31
CA VAL A 221 -8.01 17.68 -16.22
C VAL A 221 -7.50 19.10 -16.42
N LYS A 222 -8.38 20.09 -16.29
CA LYS A 222 -8.08 21.51 -16.50
C LYS A 222 -7.41 22.14 -15.28
N HIS A 223 -6.13 21.85 -15.10
CA HIS A 223 -5.35 22.29 -13.92
C HIS A 223 -4.53 23.57 -14.13
N ASP A 224 -4.44 24.06 -15.37
CA ASP A 224 -3.61 25.21 -15.77
C ASP A 224 -4.45 26.18 -16.65
N VAL A 225 -5.57 26.64 -16.10
CA VAL A 225 -6.45 27.63 -16.74
C VAL A 225 -6.32 28.98 -16.05
N GLU A 226 -6.40 30.06 -16.81
CA GLU A 226 -6.18 31.43 -16.30
C GLU A 226 -7.22 31.84 -15.24
N SER A 227 -8.44 31.34 -15.37
CA SER A 227 -9.57 31.54 -14.45
C SER A 227 -9.49 30.58 -13.26
N PRO A 228 -9.17 31.05 -12.03
CA PRO A 228 -9.04 30.19 -10.84
C PRO A 228 -10.30 29.37 -10.54
N GLU A 229 -11.47 29.91 -10.79
CA GLU A 229 -12.80 29.29 -10.60
C GLU A 229 -13.08 28.11 -11.56
N LEU A 230 -12.28 27.98 -12.62
CA LEU A 230 -12.36 26.88 -13.59
C LEU A 230 -11.28 25.83 -13.38
N VAL A 231 -10.36 26.05 -12.42
CA VAL A 231 -9.27 25.10 -12.15
C VAL A 231 -9.84 23.84 -11.52
N GLU A 232 -9.60 22.72 -12.17
CA GLU A 232 -9.94 21.37 -11.69
C GLU A 232 -8.67 20.67 -11.20
N ALA A 233 -8.85 19.79 -10.22
CA ALA A 233 -7.78 18.92 -9.74
C ALA A 233 -8.28 17.49 -9.52
N VAL A 234 -7.35 16.54 -9.58
CA VAL A 234 -7.62 15.16 -9.16
C VAL A 234 -7.50 15.11 -7.64
N ILE A 235 -8.61 14.80 -6.98
CA ILE A 235 -8.72 14.66 -5.53
C ILE A 235 -8.72 13.18 -5.19
N VAL A 236 -7.84 12.79 -4.28
CA VAL A 236 -7.76 11.42 -3.73
C VAL A 236 -8.43 11.42 -2.37
N HIS A 237 -9.55 10.70 -2.27
CA HIS A 237 -10.33 10.57 -1.04
C HIS A 237 -9.75 9.48 -0.13
N SER A 238 -10.02 9.54 1.18
CA SER A 238 -9.58 8.53 2.15
C SER A 238 -10.17 7.13 1.92
N ASN A 239 -11.31 7.03 1.23
CA ASN A 239 -11.82 5.74 0.75
C ASN A 239 -11.10 5.24 -0.53
N GLY A 240 -10.14 6.01 -1.05
CA GLY A 240 -9.38 5.74 -2.27
C GLY A 240 -10.05 6.11 -3.58
N ALA A 241 -11.25 6.71 -3.57
CA ALA A 241 -11.83 7.25 -4.79
C ALA A 241 -10.94 8.37 -5.38
N LEU A 242 -10.81 8.37 -6.72
CA LEU A 242 -10.22 9.48 -7.47
C LEU A 242 -11.36 10.25 -8.14
N LYS A 243 -11.46 11.55 -7.85
CA LYS A 243 -12.47 12.43 -8.44
C LYS A 243 -11.80 13.65 -9.06
N VAL A 244 -12.37 14.15 -10.15
CA VAL A 244 -12.02 15.46 -10.69
C VAL A 244 -13.01 16.44 -10.08
N GLU A 245 -12.50 17.38 -9.30
CA GLU A 245 -13.29 18.36 -8.56
C GLU A 245 -12.71 19.75 -8.79
N ARG A 246 -13.51 20.79 -8.53
CA ARG A 246 -12.98 22.15 -8.58
C ARG A 246 -11.98 22.34 -7.47
N ARG A 247 -10.85 22.98 -7.79
CA ARG A 247 -9.77 23.18 -6.83
C ARG A 247 -10.21 24.05 -5.65
N GLU A 248 -11.05 25.06 -5.91
CA GLU A 248 -11.62 25.96 -4.90
C GLU A 248 -12.37 25.21 -3.78
N GLU A 249 -13.14 24.17 -4.14
CA GLU A 249 -13.94 23.39 -3.17
C GLU A 249 -13.08 22.65 -2.16
N MET A 250 -11.81 22.39 -2.51
CA MET A 250 -10.89 21.69 -1.64
C MET A 250 -10.36 22.58 -0.50
N PHE A 251 -10.16 23.88 -0.74
CA PHE A 251 -9.62 24.78 0.29
C PHE A 251 -10.58 25.03 1.45
N LEU A 252 -11.86 24.80 1.22
CA LEU A 252 -12.92 24.89 2.22
C LEU A 252 -13.15 23.55 2.95
N ASP A 253 -12.46 22.48 2.54
CA ASP A 253 -12.61 21.17 3.15
C ASP A 253 -11.77 21.03 4.42
N GLU A 254 -12.37 20.46 5.47
CA GLU A 254 -11.74 20.23 6.77
C GLU A 254 -10.44 19.42 6.66
N SER A 255 -10.30 18.56 5.65
CA SER A 255 -9.08 17.77 5.46
C SER A 255 -7.83 18.60 5.14
N GLN A 256 -7.98 19.82 4.62
CA GLN A 256 -6.84 20.72 4.42
C GLN A 256 -6.23 21.22 5.73
N TRP A 257 -7.02 21.11 6.80
CA TRP A 257 -6.63 21.45 8.15
C TRP A 257 -6.04 20.22 8.85
N THR A 258 -5.84 19.10 8.17
CA THR A 258 -5.25 17.91 8.77
C THR A 258 -3.88 17.61 8.18
N HIS A 259 -2.91 17.28 9.02
CA HIS A 259 -1.58 16.85 8.60
C HIS A 259 -1.10 15.67 9.45
N TYR A 260 -0.06 14.96 8.99
CA TYR A 260 0.65 13.99 9.81
C TYR A 260 1.76 14.69 10.57
N ASP A 261 1.81 14.50 11.90
CA ASP A 261 2.94 14.99 12.67
C ASP A 261 4.24 14.27 12.25
N GLY A 262 5.40 14.75 12.69
CA GLY A 262 6.68 14.10 12.39
C GLY A 262 6.80 12.65 12.88
N ASN A 263 5.84 12.19 13.70
CA ASN A 263 5.68 10.83 14.20
C ASN A 263 4.52 10.08 13.50
N GLY A 264 3.93 10.73 12.49
CA GLY A 264 2.80 10.39 11.64
C GLY A 264 1.54 9.89 12.29
N GLU A 265 1.19 10.54 13.39
CA GLU A 265 -0.19 10.64 13.84
C GLU A 265 -0.91 11.78 13.09
N SER A 266 -2.17 11.57 12.73
CA SER A 266 -3.01 12.63 12.14
C SER A 266 -3.31 13.70 13.19
N ARG A 267 -3.10 14.98 12.84
CA ARG A 267 -3.39 16.14 13.69
C ARG A 267 -4.19 17.18 12.92
N ASP A 268 -5.02 17.91 13.67
CA ASP A 268 -5.80 19.03 13.17
C ASP A 268 -5.03 20.34 13.44
N ASP A 269 -4.90 21.17 12.42
CA ASP A 269 -4.32 22.50 12.43
C ASP A 269 -5.40 23.50 12.84
N GLU A 270 -5.38 23.94 14.10
CA GLU A 270 -6.33 24.94 14.61
C GLU A 270 -6.27 26.30 13.88
N HIS A 271 -5.21 26.57 13.11
CA HIS A 271 -4.93 27.88 12.49
C HIS A 271 -4.71 27.82 10.97
N TYR A 272 -5.37 26.89 10.27
CA TYR A 272 -5.25 26.84 8.81
C TYR A 272 -5.74 28.13 8.14
N VAL A 273 -4.89 28.74 7.32
CA VAL A 273 -5.25 29.86 6.45
C VAL A 273 -5.35 29.33 5.02
N PRO A 274 -6.56 29.32 4.41
CA PRO A 274 -6.70 28.93 3.01
C PRO A 274 -5.98 29.95 2.12
N ASP A 275 -4.94 29.50 1.42
CA ASP A 275 -4.26 30.28 0.39
C ASP A 275 -4.37 29.57 -0.96
N ASP A 276 -5.30 30.03 -1.79
CA ASP A 276 -5.55 29.51 -3.13
C ASP A 276 -4.33 29.61 -4.06
N ARG A 277 -3.34 30.45 -3.70
CA ARG A 277 -2.10 30.64 -4.45
C ARG A 277 -1.03 29.59 -4.13
N ALA A 278 -1.19 28.84 -3.03
CA ALA A 278 -0.23 27.84 -2.56
C ALA A 278 -0.92 26.52 -2.18
N PRO A 279 -1.54 25.80 -3.15
CA PRO A 279 -2.21 24.54 -2.87
C PRO A 279 -1.23 23.50 -2.30
N LYS A 280 -1.66 22.80 -1.23
CA LYS A 280 -0.94 21.65 -0.65
C LYS A 280 -1.08 20.41 -1.55
N GLN A 281 -0.38 20.42 -2.69
CA GLN A 281 -0.36 19.30 -3.63
C GLN A 281 0.54 18.17 -3.13
N GLN A 282 0.17 16.94 -3.44
CA GLN A 282 0.96 15.75 -3.05
C GLN A 282 1.09 14.79 -4.22
N GLY A 283 2.27 14.18 -4.37
CA GLY A 283 2.51 13.22 -5.45
C GLY A 283 3.81 12.47 -5.28
N SER A 284 4.93 13.20 -5.23
CA SER A 284 6.29 12.65 -5.10
C SER A 284 6.51 11.89 -3.77
N SER A 285 5.90 12.36 -2.68
CA SER A 285 5.98 11.74 -1.36
C SER A 285 5.00 10.58 -1.15
N ARG A 286 4.02 10.41 -2.04
CA ARG A 286 3.00 9.36 -1.93
C ARG A 286 3.54 8.03 -2.42
N ARG A 287 3.05 6.93 -1.84
CA ARG A 287 3.30 5.59 -2.36
C ARG A 287 2.42 5.36 -3.60
N TRP A 288 2.96 4.65 -4.58
CA TRP A 288 2.28 4.35 -5.84
C TRP A 288 2.33 2.86 -6.11
N SER A 289 1.19 2.30 -6.53
CA SER A 289 1.07 0.89 -6.89
C SER A 289 0.55 0.73 -8.32
N TYR A 290 0.90 -0.36 -8.99
CA TYR A 290 0.34 -0.72 -10.30
C TYR A 290 -1.07 -1.32 -10.20
N LEU A 291 -1.54 -1.59 -8.97
CA LEU A 291 -2.88 -2.06 -8.66
C LEU A 291 -3.62 -1.00 -7.83
N PRO A 292 -4.96 -0.91 -7.97
CA PRO A 292 -5.77 -0.01 -7.17
C PRO A 292 -5.78 -0.46 -5.69
N TRP A 293 -5.48 0.48 -4.81
CA TRP A 293 -5.45 0.31 -3.35
C TRP A 293 -6.83 0.02 -2.77
N THR A 294 -7.91 0.48 -3.40
CA THR A 294 -9.29 0.23 -2.95
C THR A 294 -10.21 -0.10 -4.12
N SER A 295 -11.40 -0.63 -3.83
CA SER A 295 -12.43 -0.88 -4.84
C SER A 295 -12.96 0.42 -5.42
N GLU A 296 -13.08 1.46 -4.60
CA GLU A 296 -13.46 2.82 -4.99
C GLU A 296 -12.47 3.40 -6.00
N GLN A 297 -11.17 3.14 -5.78
CA GLN A 297 -10.13 3.53 -6.72
C GLN A 297 -10.25 2.81 -8.06
N GLU A 298 -10.52 1.50 -8.02
CA GLU A 298 -10.75 0.69 -9.21
C GLU A 298 -11.96 1.21 -10.01
N GLU A 299 -13.08 1.50 -9.34
CA GLU A 299 -14.31 2.02 -9.97
C GLU A 299 -14.10 3.43 -10.55
N SER A 300 -13.42 4.31 -9.83
CA SER A 300 -13.07 5.66 -10.30
C SER A 300 -12.31 5.62 -11.64
N CYS A 301 -11.53 4.56 -11.85
CA CYS A 301 -10.68 4.39 -13.03
C CYS A 301 -11.34 3.58 -14.17
N LYS A 302 -12.53 2.99 -13.96
CA LYS A 302 -13.28 2.22 -14.97
C LYS A 302 -14.16 3.07 -15.89
N LEU A 303 -14.55 4.28 -15.47
CA LEU A 303 -15.72 5.00 -15.96
C LEU A 303 -15.76 5.30 -17.47
N LEU A 304 -14.63 5.33 -18.20
CA LEU A 304 -14.65 5.54 -19.66
C LEU A 304 -14.92 4.29 -20.51
N ILE A 305 -14.70 3.08 -20.00
CA ILE A 305 -14.93 1.85 -20.79
C ILE A 305 -16.44 1.65 -20.98
N ARG A 306 -17.25 1.91 -19.94
CA ARG A 306 -18.72 1.77 -20.01
C ARG A 306 -19.37 2.80 -20.93
N LEU A 307 -18.92 4.06 -20.91
CA LEU A 307 -19.43 5.11 -21.82
C LEU A 307 -19.17 4.75 -23.30
N LYS A 308 -17.98 4.23 -23.64
CA LYS A 308 -17.67 3.81 -25.03
C LYS A 308 -18.50 2.63 -25.51
N ILE A 309 -18.85 1.67 -24.64
CA ILE A 309 -19.67 0.51 -25.00
C ILE A 309 -21.14 0.92 -25.19
N ASN A 310 -21.68 1.76 -24.29
CA ASN A 310 -23.06 2.21 -24.38
C ASN A 310 -23.29 3.16 -25.57
N LEU A 311 -22.34 4.03 -25.90
CA LEU A 311 -22.40 4.86 -27.12
C LEU A 311 -22.37 4.01 -28.39
N LYS A 312 -21.47 3.02 -28.47
CA LYS A 312 -21.43 2.10 -29.64
C LYS A 312 -22.71 1.30 -29.80
N ARG A 313 -23.30 0.83 -28.70
CA ARG A 313 -24.56 0.07 -28.72
C ARG A 313 -25.73 0.96 -29.16
N LYS A 314 -25.81 2.19 -28.65
CA LYS A 314 -26.83 3.16 -29.06
C LYS A 314 -26.72 3.51 -30.54
N PHE A 315 -25.52 3.76 -31.06
CA PHE A 315 -25.32 4.02 -32.49
C PHE A 315 -25.56 2.80 -33.39
N ALA A 316 -25.41 1.58 -32.87
CA ALA A 316 -25.75 0.36 -33.61
C ALA A 316 -27.27 0.14 -33.66
N GLU A 317 -27.97 0.39 -32.55
CA GLU A 317 -29.44 0.30 -32.46
C GLU A 317 -30.13 1.41 -33.30
N ASP A 318 -29.56 2.62 -33.34
CA ASP A 318 -30.05 3.74 -34.16
C ASP A 318 -29.78 3.57 -35.67
N ALA A 319 -28.90 2.64 -36.08
CA ALA A 319 -28.59 2.35 -37.49
C ALA A 319 -29.42 1.20 -38.08
N GLU A 320 -30.20 0.49 -37.24
CA GLU A 320 -31.08 -0.61 -37.63
C GLU A 320 -32.57 -0.20 -37.67
N HIS A 321 -32.89 1.09 -37.60
CA HIS A 321 -34.25 1.66 -37.73
C HIS A 321 -34.32 2.71 -38.84
#